data_AF-A0AAW4Q730-F1
#
_entry.id   AF-A0AAW4Q730-F1
#
_cell.length_a   1.000
_cell.length_b   1.000
_cell.length_c   1.000
_cell.angle_alpha   90.00
_cell.angle_beta   90.00
_cell.angle_gamma   90.00
#
_symmetry.space_group_name_H-M   'P 1'
#
loop_
_entity.id
_entity.type
_entity.pdbx_description
1 polymer ?
#
loop_
_entity_poly.entity_id
_entity_poly.type
_entity_poly.pdbx_seq_one_letter_code
_entity_poly.pdbx_strand_id
1 'polypeptide(L)'
;MGEAKRRGTRDERVAAKIGAQDSSGDSRERMRSSRTSYLEQFVESMRYLEVFQSESVPDYTEIRRALLSFQSAGNAPMYRRLLEDVLLPLGSSFLANSPLNVANSCHSVSHAFRHNFRNLPGVGEMFELAVTVGNVYYRGENIYQTSRESIRELIMQGPRDGEELPVHVWLTVEDMTVLDLTILASLRHRGQFDGRSDGMLVWNASDPGDFLFEPLLVDNLFATRVDNLTLLHPF
;
A
#
# COMPACT_ATOMS: atom_id res chain seq x y z
N MET A 1 -34.90 -15.08 42.17
CA MET A 1 -33.94 -16.14 42.53
C MET A 1 -34.04 -17.18 41.42
N GLY A 2 -33.18 -17.18 40.39
CA GLY A 2 -31.75 -17.60 40.42
C GLY A 2 -31.72 -19.14 40.34
N GLU A 3 -31.12 -19.84 39.37
CA GLU A 3 -30.06 -19.55 38.40
C GLU A 3 -30.20 -20.43 37.15
N ALA A 4 -29.53 -20.00 36.09
CA ALA A 4 -29.58 -20.52 34.73
C ALA A 4 -28.47 -21.55 34.42
N LYS A 5 -28.78 -22.39 33.42
CA LYS A 5 -27.92 -22.84 32.30
C LYS A 5 -26.42 -22.57 32.43
N ARG A 6 -25.59 -23.63 32.35
CA ARG A 6 -24.26 -23.63 31.68
C ARG A 6 -23.60 -25.03 31.72
N ARG A 7 -23.86 -25.85 30.70
CA ARG A 7 -22.99 -26.98 30.32
C ARG A 7 -23.04 -27.14 28.80
N GLY A 8 -22.14 -26.44 28.14
CA GLY A 8 -21.97 -26.42 26.70
C GLY A 8 -21.08 -25.21 26.41
N THR A 9 -19.77 -25.44 26.25
CA THR A 9 -18.76 -24.47 25.75
C THR A 9 -17.30 -24.89 25.97
N ARG A 10 -16.99 -26.06 26.55
CA ARG A 10 -15.58 -26.46 26.75
C ARG A 10 -15.00 -27.30 25.61
N ASP A 11 -15.77 -28.18 25.00
CA ASP A 11 -15.25 -29.08 23.95
C ASP A 11 -15.18 -28.44 22.56
N GLU A 12 -16.08 -27.49 22.24
CA GLU A 12 -16.04 -26.76 20.96
C GLU A 12 -14.85 -25.79 20.85
N ARG A 13 -14.32 -25.31 21.99
CA ARG A 13 -13.16 -24.39 22.01
C ARG A 13 -11.82 -25.10 21.81
N VAL A 14 -11.76 -26.43 22.00
CA VAL A 14 -10.53 -27.21 21.75
C VAL A 14 -10.48 -27.64 20.29
N ALA A 15 -11.62 -28.01 19.68
CA ALA A 15 -11.69 -28.32 18.25
C ALA A 15 -11.41 -27.10 17.36
N ALA A 16 -11.92 -25.91 17.73
CA ALA A 16 -11.67 -24.67 16.98
C ALA A 16 -10.22 -24.16 17.08
N LYS A 17 -9.45 -24.59 18.10
CA LYS A 17 -8.04 -24.19 18.26
C LYS A 17 -7.07 -25.04 17.45
N ILE A 18 -7.45 -26.27 17.09
CA ILE A 18 -6.62 -27.16 16.26
C ILE A 18 -6.83 -26.83 14.77
N GLY A 19 -8.01 -26.34 14.36
CA GLY A 19 -8.28 -25.93 12.97
C GLY A 19 -7.78 -24.54 12.56
N ALA A 20 -7.40 -23.68 13.51
CA ALA A 20 -6.94 -22.31 13.24
C ALA A 20 -5.41 -22.15 13.23
N GLN A 21 -4.64 -23.19 13.58
CA GLN A 21 -3.18 -23.16 13.58
C GLN A 21 -2.53 -23.64 12.26
N ASP A 22 -3.30 -24.26 11.36
CA ASP A 22 -2.78 -24.77 10.07
C ASP A 22 -2.98 -23.81 8.87
N SER A 23 -3.79 -22.76 8.99
CA SER A 23 -4.07 -21.84 7.86
C SER A 23 -3.10 -20.66 7.74
N SER A 24 -2.36 -20.31 8.80
CA SER A 24 -1.37 -19.22 8.76
C SER A 24 -0.05 -19.62 8.08
N GLY A 25 0.27 -20.92 8.07
CA GLY A 25 1.39 -21.48 7.32
C GLY A 25 1.11 -21.53 5.82
N ASP A 26 -0.09 -21.99 5.46
CA ASP A 26 -0.52 -22.19 4.07
C ASP A 26 -0.60 -20.85 3.29
N SER A 27 -1.06 -19.75 3.91
CA SER A 27 -1.09 -18.43 3.24
C SER A 27 0.31 -17.82 3.03
N ARG A 28 1.22 -18.00 4.01
CA ARG A 28 2.63 -17.55 3.89
C ARG A 28 3.40 -18.37 2.85
N GLU A 29 3.14 -19.68 2.78
CA GLU A 29 3.73 -20.56 1.76
C GLU A 29 3.10 -20.34 0.38
N ARG A 30 1.80 -20.08 0.27
CA ARG A 30 1.14 -19.74 -1.01
C ARG A 30 1.60 -18.41 -1.59
N MET A 31 1.85 -17.38 -0.77
CA MET A 31 2.44 -16.13 -1.26
C MET A 31 3.94 -16.24 -1.55
N ARG A 32 4.71 -17.01 -0.76
CA ARG A 32 6.09 -17.39 -1.15
C ARG A 32 6.12 -18.27 -2.41
N SER A 33 5.02 -18.97 -2.68
CA SER A 33 4.78 -19.82 -3.86
C SER A 33 4.14 -19.06 -5.02
N SER A 34 3.82 -17.77 -4.88
CA SER A 34 3.55 -16.91 -6.02
C SER A 34 4.83 -16.86 -6.84
N ARG A 35 4.85 -17.52 -8.00
CA ARG A 35 6.01 -17.56 -8.92
C ARG A 35 6.39 -16.19 -9.50
N THR A 36 5.69 -15.12 -9.11
CA THR A 36 5.71 -13.82 -9.75
C THR A 36 6.33 -12.80 -8.79
N SER A 37 7.46 -12.20 -9.18
CA SER A 37 8.16 -11.21 -8.36
C SER A 37 7.31 -9.95 -8.17
N TYR A 38 7.62 -9.12 -7.16
CA TYR A 38 6.92 -7.84 -6.92
C TYR A 38 6.93 -6.94 -8.16
N LEU A 39 8.07 -6.89 -8.88
CA LEU A 39 8.17 -6.16 -10.15
C LEU A 39 7.14 -6.64 -11.18
N GLU A 40 7.01 -7.96 -11.37
CA GLU A 40 6.04 -8.51 -12.33
C GLU A 40 4.60 -8.21 -11.89
N GLN A 41 4.30 -8.30 -10.59
CA GLN A 41 2.98 -7.91 -10.06
C GLN A 41 2.71 -6.42 -10.29
N PHE A 42 3.70 -5.56 -10.09
CA PHE A 42 3.61 -4.12 -10.33
C PHE A 42 3.34 -3.82 -11.81
N VAL A 43 4.11 -4.41 -12.73
CA VAL A 43 3.89 -4.25 -14.18
C VAL A 43 2.49 -4.73 -14.60
N GLU A 44 2.03 -5.87 -14.07
CA GLU A 44 0.66 -6.37 -14.32
C GLU A 44 -0.43 -5.45 -13.75
N SER A 45 -0.15 -4.74 -12.65
CA SER A 45 -1.08 -3.77 -12.07
C SER A 45 -1.20 -2.48 -12.89
N MET A 46 -0.18 -2.12 -13.66
CA MET A 46 -0.22 -0.98 -14.61
C MET A 46 -1.12 -1.28 -15.82
N ARG A 47 -1.24 -2.56 -16.21
CA ARG A 47 -2.12 -3.01 -17.32
C ARG A 47 -3.60 -2.90 -17.00
N TYR A 48 -3.96 -2.87 -15.71
CA TYR A 48 -5.34 -3.05 -15.30
C TYR A 48 -6.30 -1.93 -15.78
N LEU A 49 -5.84 -0.68 -15.85
CA LEU A 49 -6.67 0.43 -16.34
C LEU A 49 -6.76 0.56 -17.87
N GLU A 50 -5.96 -0.20 -18.62
CA GLU A 50 -5.98 -0.14 -20.09
C GLU A 50 -7.34 -0.57 -20.67
N VAL A 51 -8.09 -1.38 -19.94
CA VAL A 51 -9.45 -1.81 -20.31
C VAL A 51 -10.43 -0.63 -20.39
N PHE A 52 -10.04 0.57 -19.92
CA PHE A 52 -10.94 1.71 -19.78
C PHE A 52 -10.54 2.97 -20.54
N GLN A 53 -9.26 3.20 -20.87
CA GLN A 53 -8.78 4.59 -21.06
C GLN A 53 -7.77 4.88 -22.18
N SER A 54 -7.28 3.94 -22.98
CA SER A 54 -6.26 4.29 -23.99
C SER A 54 -6.48 3.69 -25.38
N GLU A 55 -6.28 4.50 -26.42
CA GLU A 55 -6.12 4.07 -27.81
C GLU A 55 -4.72 3.48 -28.10
N SER A 56 -3.75 3.69 -27.19
CA SER A 56 -2.39 3.15 -27.27
C SER A 56 -2.01 2.34 -26.02
N VAL A 57 -1.57 1.11 -26.25
CA VAL A 57 -1.06 0.19 -25.23
C VAL A 57 0.43 0.48 -25.04
N PRO A 58 0.92 0.84 -23.83
CA PRO A 58 2.35 1.01 -23.58
C PRO A 58 3.12 -0.29 -23.80
N ASP A 59 4.40 -0.19 -24.20
CA ASP A 59 5.28 -1.36 -24.25
C ASP A 59 5.72 -1.75 -22.84
N TYR A 60 4.97 -2.67 -22.23
CA TYR A 60 5.28 -3.22 -20.91
C TYR A 60 6.62 -3.97 -20.84
N THR A 61 7.16 -4.43 -21.96
CA THR A 61 8.51 -5.01 -22.00
C THR A 61 9.56 -3.94 -21.78
N GLU A 62 9.37 -2.76 -22.38
CA GLU A 62 10.23 -1.60 -22.20
C GLU A 62 10.11 -1.05 -20.79
N ILE A 63 8.89 -0.88 -20.26
CA ILE A 63 8.65 -0.46 -18.88
C ILE A 63 9.37 -1.40 -17.91
N ARG A 64 9.19 -2.70 -18.06
CA ARG A 64 9.88 -3.71 -17.24
C ARG A 64 11.40 -3.58 -17.31
N ARG A 65 11.95 -3.36 -18.51
CA ARG A 65 13.40 -3.18 -18.70
C ARG A 65 13.89 -1.91 -18.00
N ALA A 66 13.15 -0.81 -18.09
CA ALA A 66 13.46 0.44 -17.40
C ALA A 66 13.46 0.24 -15.88
N LEU A 67 12.42 -0.36 -15.31
CA LEU A 67 12.31 -0.65 -13.88
C LEU A 67 13.44 -1.58 -13.37
N LEU A 68 13.85 -2.56 -14.17
CA LEU A 68 15.03 -3.39 -13.85
C LEU A 68 16.33 -2.58 -13.86
N SER A 69 16.45 -1.59 -14.75
CA SER A 69 17.65 -0.75 -14.83
C SER A 69 17.78 0.15 -13.59
N PHE A 70 16.67 0.65 -13.03
CA PHE A 70 16.66 1.43 -11.80
C PHE A 70 17.12 0.62 -10.58
N GLN A 71 16.81 -0.68 -10.55
CA GLN A 71 17.26 -1.62 -9.51
C GLN A 71 18.73 -2.06 -9.65
N SER A 72 19.46 -1.58 -10.66
CA SER A 72 20.85 -1.98 -10.86
C SER A 72 21.79 -1.48 -9.74
N ALA A 73 22.88 -2.23 -9.50
CA ALA A 73 23.86 -1.87 -8.48
C ALA A 73 24.50 -0.48 -8.70
N GLY A 74 24.55 0.00 -9.94
CA GLY A 74 25.04 1.34 -10.27
C GLY A 74 24.12 2.47 -9.77
N ASN A 75 22.81 2.21 -9.71
CA ASN A 75 21.80 3.18 -9.28
C ASN A 75 21.50 3.11 -7.78
N ALA A 76 21.83 2.00 -7.12
CA ALA A 76 21.55 1.80 -5.69
C ALA A 76 22.05 2.95 -4.77
N PRO A 77 23.24 3.55 -4.96
CA PRO A 77 23.66 4.69 -4.14
C PRO A 77 22.79 5.94 -4.33
N MET A 78 22.27 6.17 -5.55
CA MET A 78 21.41 7.31 -5.85
C MET A 78 20.05 7.16 -5.17
N TYR A 79 19.40 6.00 -5.30
CA TYR A 79 18.11 5.75 -4.66
C TYR A 79 18.22 5.67 -3.14
N ARG A 80 19.35 5.18 -2.60
CA ARG A 80 19.62 5.25 -1.15
C ARG A 80 19.65 6.70 -0.66
N ARG A 81 20.36 7.60 -1.35
CA ARG A 81 20.38 9.03 -0.99
C ARG A 81 19.02 9.69 -1.15
N LEU A 82 18.28 9.38 -2.22
CA LEU A 82 16.91 9.85 -2.37
C LEU A 82 16.04 9.43 -1.17
N LEU A 83 16.17 8.19 -0.72
CA LEU A 83 15.44 7.68 0.43
C LEU A 83 15.86 8.36 1.74
N GLU A 84 17.16 8.34 2.04
CA GLU A 84 17.73 8.78 3.33
C GLU A 84 17.73 10.30 3.49
N ASP A 85 18.11 11.03 2.45
CA ASP A 85 18.31 12.48 2.51
C ASP A 85 17.04 13.26 2.15
N VAL A 86 16.08 12.65 1.44
CA VAL A 86 14.87 13.34 0.97
C VAL A 86 13.59 12.70 1.48
N LEU A 87 13.29 11.45 1.08
CA LEU A 87 11.97 10.86 1.29
C LEU A 87 11.67 10.59 2.77
N LEU A 88 12.64 10.11 3.54
CA LEU A 88 12.49 9.87 4.99
C LEU A 88 12.30 11.18 5.79
N PRO A 89 13.14 12.21 5.62
CA PRO A 89 12.90 13.51 6.24
C PRO A 89 11.58 14.16 5.82
N LEU A 90 11.25 14.13 4.52
CA LEU A 90 10.00 14.67 4.00
C LEU A 90 8.79 13.94 4.58
N GLY A 91 8.82 12.61 4.61
CA GLY A 91 7.76 11.77 5.19
C GLY A 91 7.55 12.04 6.67
N SER A 92 8.65 12.15 7.42
CA SER A 92 8.60 12.48 8.85
C SER A 92 7.99 13.86 9.10
N SER A 93 8.45 14.88 8.35
CA SER A 93 7.91 16.24 8.44
C SER A 93 6.44 16.30 8.04
N PHE A 94 6.07 15.62 6.95
CA PHE A 94 4.70 15.56 6.46
C PHE A 94 3.76 14.94 7.50
N LEU A 95 4.13 13.80 8.09
CA LEU A 95 3.32 13.13 9.09
C LEU A 95 3.21 13.93 10.39
N ALA A 96 4.29 14.57 10.83
CA ALA A 96 4.30 15.40 12.05
C ALA A 96 3.40 16.64 11.93
N ASN A 97 3.20 17.16 10.71
CA ASN A 97 2.42 18.37 10.44
C ASN A 97 1.11 18.09 9.69
N SER A 98 0.71 16.81 9.55
CA SER A 98 -0.46 16.47 8.74
C SER A 98 -1.74 16.95 9.43
N PRO A 99 -2.58 17.75 8.75
CA PRO A 99 -3.91 18.07 9.26
C PRO A 99 -4.90 16.92 9.06
N LEU A 100 -4.49 15.85 8.37
CA LEU A 100 -5.32 14.70 8.04
C LEU A 100 -5.30 13.67 9.16
N ASN A 101 -6.42 12.96 9.35
CA ASN A 101 -6.39 11.72 10.12
C ASN A 101 -5.63 10.67 9.29
N VAL A 102 -4.39 10.37 9.70
CA VAL A 102 -3.48 9.49 8.95
C VAL A 102 -4.02 8.05 8.86
N ALA A 103 -4.70 7.57 9.91
CA ALA A 103 -5.27 6.22 9.91
C ALA A 103 -6.42 6.14 8.89
N ASN A 104 -6.44 5.06 8.10
CA ASN A 104 -7.44 4.75 7.08
C ASN A 104 -7.64 5.80 5.96
N SER A 105 -6.82 6.85 5.87
CA SER A 105 -6.88 7.90 4.82
C SER A 105 -5.76 7.77 3.78
N CYS A 106 -5.42 6.53 3.41
CA CYS A 106 -4.25 6.21 2.58
C CYS A 106 -4.21 6.91 1.23
N HIS A 107 -5.35 7.08 0.55
CA HIS A 107 -5.45 7.71 -0.77
C HIS A 107 -5.19 9.22 -0.70
N SER A 108 -5.81 9.93 0.25
CA SER A 108 -5.62 11.38 0.43
C SER A 108 -4.21 11.69 0.94
N VAL A 109 -3.70 10.91 1.89
CA VAL A 109 -2.33 11.07 2.43
C VAL A 109 -1.28 10.82 1.35
N SER A 110 -1.37 9.71 0.62
CA SER A 110 -0.41 9.39 -0.46
C SER A 110 -0.47 10.41 -1.59
N HIS A 111 -1.66 10.90 -1.93
CA HIS A 111 -1.83 11.95 -2.94
C HIS A 111 -1.18 13.27 -2.51
N ALA A 112 -1.46 13.74 -1.29
CA ALA A 112 -0.90 14.99 -0.76
C ALA A 112 0.63 14.90 -0.62
N PHE A 113 1.16 13.79 -0.11
CA PHE A 113 2.60 13.57 -0.03
C PHE A 113 3.26 13.58 -1.42
N ARG A 114 2.68 12.85 -2.38
CA ARG A 114 3.17 12.82 -3.77
C ARG A 114 3.13 14.22 -4.40
N HIS A 115 2.08 14.99 -4.15
CA HIS A 115 2.00 16.38 -4.62
C HIS A 115 3.14 17.23 -4.07
N ASN A 116 3.40 17.16 -2.76
CA ASN A 116 4.49 17.89 -2.13
C ASN A 116 5.86 17.46 -2.67
N PHE A 117 6.07 16.15 -2.83
CA PHE A 117 7.30 15.60 -3.40
C PHE A 117 7.54 16.10 -4.83
N ARG A 118 6.50 16.07 -5.69
CA ARG A 118 6.60 16.51 -7.09
C ARG A 118 6.97 18.00 -7.22
N ASN A 119 6.61 18.82 -6.23
CA ASN A 119 6.94 20.24 -6.21
C ASN A 119 8.31 20.55 -5.59
N LEU A 120 9.11 19.55 -5.18
CA LEU A 120 10.46 19.78 -4.69
C LEU A 120 11.41 20.13 -5.85
N PRO A 121 12.01 21.34 -5.86
CA PRO A 121 12.88 21.77 -6.95
C PRO A 121 14.07 20.82 -7.15
N GLY A 122 14.30 20.38 -8.39
CA GLY A 122 15.43 19.53 -8.78
C GLY A 122 15.32 18.06 -8.35
N VAL A 123 14.36 17.68 -7.50
CA VAL A 123 14.15 16.29 -7.08
C VAL A 123 12.86 15.73 -7.65
N GLY A 124 11.74 16.43 -7.49
CA GLY A 124 10.42 15.99 -7.98
C GLY A 124 10.29 15.95 -9.50
N GLU A 125 11.24 16.56 -10.21
CA GLU A 125 11.37 16.50 -11.68
C GLU A 125 12.23 15.31 -12.15
N MET A 126 13.11 14.81 -11.28
CA MET A 126 14.09 13.77 -11.61
C MET A 126 13.58 12.37 -11.25
N PHE A 127 12.72 12.27 -10.24
CA PHE A 127 12.22 11.01 -9.72
C PHE A 127 10.70 11.02 -9.70
N GLU A 128 10.11 9.85 -9.94
CA GLU A 128 8.67 9.65 -9.87
C GLU A 128 8.27 8.73 -8.72
N LEU A 129 7.10 9.02 -8.15
CA LEU A 129 6.41 8.15 -7.20
C LEU A 129 5.13 7.66 -7.85
N ALA A 130 4.96 6.35 -7.98
CA ALA A 130 3.76 5.74 -8.50
C ALA A 130 2.75 5.48 -7.39
N VAL A 131 1.51 5.97 -7.55
CA VAL A 131 0.40 5.63 -6.66
C VAL A 131 -0.05 4.21 -6.96
N THR A 132 0.03 3.36 -5.95
CA THR A 132 -0.26 1.93 -6.06
C THR A 132 -1.38 1.58 -5.09
N VAL A 133 -2.39 0.87 -5.60
CA VAL A 133 -3.56 0.41 -4.84
C VAL A 133 -3.51 -1.12 -4.77
N GLY A 134 -3.78 -1.69 -3.61
CA GLY A 134 -3.85 -3.13 -3.47
C GLY A 134 -3.90 -3.63 -2.04
N ASN A 135 -3.46 -4.85 -1.85
CA ASN A 135 -3.50 -5.52 -0.55
C ASN A 135 -2.18 -5.36 0.19
N VAL A 136 -2.30 -5.12 1.50
CA VAL A 136 -1.18 -5.21 2.43
C VAL A 136 -1.43 -6.39 3.34
N TYR A 137 -0.42 -7.25 3.46
CA TYR A 137 -0.43 -8.36 4.38
C TYR A 137 0.47 -8.03 5.56
N TYR A 138 -0.07 -8.10 6.76
CA TYR A 138 0.71 -7.96 7.99
C TYR A 138 0.72 -9.31 8.70
N ARG A 139 1.92 -9.86 8.91
CA ARG A 139 2.14 -11.19 9.52
C ARG A 139 1.38 -12.33 8.84
N GLY A 140 0.98 -12.17 7.58
CA GLY A 140 0.26 -13.18 6.79
C GLY A 140 -1.26 -12.97 6.72
N GLU A 141 -1.79 -11.95 7.41
CA GLU A 141 -3.19 -11.56 7.32
C GLU A 141 -3.37 -10.46 6.27
N ASN A 142 -4.28 -10.65 5.31
CA ASN A 142 -4.68 -9.62 4.35
C ASN A 142 -5.59 -8.59 5.04
N ILE A 143 -5.11 -7.36 5.18
CA ILE A 143 -5.73 -6.32 6.00
C ILE A 143 -6.94 -5.66 5.31
N TYR A 144 -6.98 -5.64 3.98
CA TYR A 144 -8.00 -4.90 3.22
C TYR A 144 -8.87 -5.81 2.35
N GLN A 145 -8.38 -7.01 1.99
CA GLN A 145 -9.13 -8.01 1.22
C GLN A 145 -9.73 -7.44 -0.08
N THR A 146 -9.01 -6.49 -0.69
CA THR A 146 -9.40 -5.81 -1.91
C THR A 146 -9.20 -6.74 -3.12
N SER A 147 -10.04 -6.58 -4.13
CA SER A 147 -9.87 -7.18 -5.45
C SER A 147 -9.82 -6.12 -6.55
N ARG A 148 -9.40 -6.52 -7.74
CA ARG A 148 -9.44 -5.67 -8.93
C ARG A 148 -10.86 -5.19 -9.23
N GLU A 149 -11.84 -6.10 -9.14
CA GLU A 149 -13.26 -5.82 -9.34
C GLU A 149 -13.78 -4.79 -8.33
N SER A 150 -13.43 -4.94 -7.04
CA SER A 150 -13.86 -3.97 -6.03
C SER A 150 -13.23 -2.58 -6.24
N ILE A 151 -11.98 -2.51 -6.71
CA ILE A 151 -11.33 -1.24 -7.09
C ILE A 151 -12.04 -0.60 -8.28
N ARG A 152 -12.41 -1.39 -9.31
CA ARG A 152 -13.17 -0.90 -10.46
C ARG A 152 -14.52 -0.33 -10.03
N GLU A 153 -15.25 -1.07 -9.19
CA GLU A 153 -16.54 -0.62 -8.67
C GLU A 153 -16.40 0.69 -7.89
N LEU A 154 -15.36 0.81 -7.07
CA LEU A 154 -15.06 2.02 -6.32
C LEU A 154 -14.82 3.22 -7.25
N ILE A 155 -14.00 3.06 -8.30
CA ILE A 155 -13.76 4.11 -9.29
C ILE A 155 -15.05 4.48 -10.05
N MET A 156 -15.87 3.49 -10.41
CA MET A 156 -17.14 3.72 -11.12
C MET A 156 -18.19 4.43 -10.27
N GLN A 157 -18.15 4.27 -8.95
CA GLN A 157 -19.01 5.00 -8.02
C GLN A 157 -18.67 6.50 -7.97
N GLY A 158 -17.46 6.87 -8.38
CA GLY A 158 -16.97 8.24 -8.42
C GLY A 158 -16.58 8.79 -7.04
N PRO A 159 -16.19 10.08 -6.99
CA PRO A 159 -15.73 10.73 -5.76
C PRO A 159 -16.77 10.77 -4.65
N ARG A 160 -16.34 10.51 -3.40
CA ARG A 160 -17.18 10.60 -2.20
C ARG A 160 -16.46 11.37 -1.09
N ASP A 161 -17.21 12.16 -0.33
CA ASP A 161 -16.65 12.99 0.74
C ASP A 161 -16.44 12.21 2.03
N GLY A 162 -15.18 12.05 2.46
CA GLY A 162 -14.85 11.65 3.83
C GLY A 162 -15.22 10.21 4.22
N GLU A 163 -15.51 9.33 3.25
CA GLU A 163 -15.71 7.91 3.50
C GLU A 163 -14.37 7.17 3.60
N GLU A 164 -14.24 6.27 4.59
CA GLU A 164 -13.13 5.33 4.61
C GLU A 164 -13.26 4.37 3.42
N LEU A 165 -12.19 4.27 2.63
CA LEU A 165 -12.18 3.38 1.47
C LEU A 165 -11.75 1.97 1.90
N PRO A 166 -12.43 0.90 1.43
CA PRO A 166 -12.07 -0.49 1.72
C PRO A 166 -10.88 -0.98 0.85
N VAL A 167 -9.87 -0.12 0.69
CA VAL A 167 -8.66 -0.36 -0.09
C VAL A 167 -7.47 0.27 0.60
N HIS A 168 -6.27 -0.15 0.22
CA HIS A 168 -5.04 0.50 0.67
C HIS A 168 -4.26 1.10 -0.48
N VAL A 169 -3.63 2.24 -0.23
CA VAL A 169 -2.85 3.00 -1.19
C VAL A 169 -1.48 3.30 -0.60
N TRP A 170 -0.44 3.05 -1.39
CA TRP A 170 0.95 3.38 -1.07
C TRP A 170 1.65 4.02 -2.27
N LEU A 171 2.89 4.43 -2.06
CA LEU A 171 3.75 4.99 -3.09
C LEU A 171 4.87 4.01 -3.42
N THR A 172 5.16 3.83 -4.70
CA THR A 172 6.26 2.98 -5.19
C THR A 172 7.27 3.85 -5.93
N VAL A 173 8.52 3.80 -5.49
CA VAL A 173 9.68 4.43 -6.15
C VAL A 173 10.10 3.58 -7.37
N GLU A 174 10.75 4.19 -8.35
CA GLU A 174 11.23 3.52 -9.57
C GLU A 174 12.14 2.30 -9.33
N ASP A 175 12.87 2.27 -8.22
CA ASP A 175 13.68 1.13 -7.79
C ASP A 175 12.87 0.03 -7.08
N MET A 176 11.54 0.13 -7.12
CA MET A 176 10.56 -0.75 -6.48
C MET A 176 10.54 -0.69 -4.94
N THR A 177 11.17 0.32 -4.34
CA THR A 177 10.97 0.61 -2.91
C THR A 177 9.55 1.12 -2.67
N VAL A 178 8.86 0.52 -1.70
CA VAL A 178 7.53 0.94 -1.26
C VAL A 178 7.66 1.89 -0.08
N LEU A 179 6.91 2.99 -0.16
CA LEU A 179 6.72 3.97 0.89
C LEU A 179 5.26 4.00 1.30
N ASP A 180 5.00 3.73 2.59
CA ASP A 180 3.65 3.72 3.13
C ASP A 180 3.58 4.60 4.38
N LEU A 181 2.84 5.69 4.23
CA LEU A 181 2.67 6.70 5.28
C LEU A 181 1.55 6.34 6.27
N THR A 182 0.73 5.33 5.99
CA THR A 182 -0.56 5.15 6.69
C THR A 182 -0.78 3.77 7.29
N ILE A 183 -0.12 2.73 6.81
CA ILE A 183 -0.39 1.35 7.27
C ILE A 183 -0.10 1.16 8.77
N LEU A 184 0.98 1.72 9.30
CA LEU A 184 1.31 1.58 10.73
C LEU A 184 0.26 2.26 11.61
N ALA A 185 -0.16 3.48 11.23
CA ALA A 185 -1.24 4.19 11.92
C ALA A 185 -2.57 3.43 11.82
N SER A 186 -2.89 2.86 10.65
CA SER A 186 -4.11 2.10 10.40
C SER A 186 -4.15 0.79 11.20
N LEU A 187 -3.04 0.04 11.25
CA LEU A 187 -2.94 -1.16 12.08
C LEU A 187 -3.07 -0.85 13.57
N ARG A 188 -2.50 0.27 14.04
CA ARG A 188 -2.67 0.68 15.43
C ARG A 188 -4.12 1.06 15.73
N HIS A 189 -4.75 1.82 14.83
CA HIS A 189 -6.17 2.16 14.96
C HIS A 189 -7.05 0.91 15.08
N ARG A 190 -6.68 -0.17 14.39
CA ARG A 190 -7.34 -1.48 14.46
C ARG A 190 -6.93 -2.35 15.66
N GLY A 191 -6.00 -1.89 16.51
CA GLY A 191 -5.47 -2.67 17.63
C GLY A 191 -4.59 -3.86 17.23
N GLN A 192 -4.06 -3.86 16.00
CA GLN A 192 -3.22 -4.93 15.44
C GLN A 192 -1.72 -4.62 15.53
N PHE A 193 -1.34 -3.41 15.96
CA PHE A 193 0.06 -2.97 16.06
C PHE A 193 0.31 -2.12 17.31
N ASP A 194 1.19 -2.61 18.19
CA ASP A 194 1.57 -1.95 19.46
C ASP A 194 2.88 -1.14 19.35
N GLY A 195 3.45 -1.05 18.15
CA GLY A 195 4.70 -0.32 17.94
C GLY A 195 4.52 1.19 18.10
N ARG A 196 5.56 1.86 18.61
CA ARG A 196 5.59 3.32 18.81
C ARG A 196 5.88 4.12 17.55
N SER A 197 6.19 3.46 16.42
CA SER A 197 6.55 4.16 15.19
C SER A 197 5.29 4.66 14.49
N ASP A 198 5.14 5.98 14.47
CA ASP A 198 4.16 6.72 13.65
C ASP A 198 4.76 7.10 12.30
N GLY A 199 5.99 6.66 12.03
CA GLY A 199 6.73 7.01 10.83
C GLY A 199 6.23 6.28 9.59
N MET A 200 6.74 6.74 8.45
CA MET A 200 6.57 6.08 7.16
C MET A 200 7.22 4.69 7.19
N LEU A 201 6.49 3.66 6.79
CA LEU A 201 7.05 2.35 6.53
C LEU A 201 7.80 2.40 5.19
N VAL A 202 9.02 1.87 5.20
CA VAL A 202 9.81 1.61 3.99
C VAL A 202 9.89 0.10 3.82
N TRP A 203 9.54 -0.39 2.64
CA TRP A 203 9.52 -1.82 2.34
C TRP A 203 10.22 -2.12 1.02
N ASN A 204 10.90 -3.26 0.98
CA ASN A 204 11.49 -3.81 -0.24
C ASN A 204 11.25 -5.31 -0.31
N ALA A 205 11.02 -5.84 -1.51
CA ALA A 205 10.73 -7.27 -1.71
C ALA A 205 11.89 -8.20 -1.29
N SER A 206 13.13 -7.71 -1.28
CA SER A 206 14.30 -8.48 -0.85
C SER A 206 14.41 -8.65 0.67
N ASP A 207 13.82 -7.74 1.44
CA ASP A 207 13.75 -7.79 2.90
C ASP A 207 12.35 -7.36 3.38
N PRO A 208 11.35 -8.25 3.25
CA PRO A 208 9.96 -7.87 3.46
C PRO A 208 9.57 -7.69 4.94
N GLY A 209 10.37 -8.23 5.87
CA GLY A 209 10.03 -8.24 7.30
C GLY A 209 8.65 -8.88 7.57
N ASP A 210 7.82 -8.17 8.35
CA ASP A 210 6.46 -8.58 8.73
C ASP A 210 5.39 -8.21 7.67
N PHE A 211 5.77 -7.51 6.59
CA PHE A 211 4.84 -6.95 5.61
C PHE A 211 5.02 -7.58 4.22
N LEU A 212 3.92 -7.71 3.49
CA LEU A 212 3.95 -7.95 2.04
C LEU A 212 2.97 -7.01 1.35
N PHE A 213 3.37 -6.51 0.19
CA PHE A 213 2.55 -5.63 -0.65
C PHE A 213 2.20 -6.36 -1.94
N GLU A 214 0.91 -6.41 -2.26
CA GLU A 214 0.36 -7.00 -3.48
C GLU A 214 -0.31 -5.89 -4.30
N PRO A 215 0.36 -5.36 -5.34
CA PRO A 215 -0.20 -4.31 -6.17
C PRO A 215 -1.32 -4.86 -7.06
N LEU A 216 -2.50 -4.25 -7.00
CA LEU A 216 -3.65 -4.62 -7.81
C LEU A 216 -3.91 -3.61 -8.93
N LEU A 217 -3.58 -2.35 -8.68
CA LEU A 217 -3.68 -1.23 -9.62
C LEU A 217 -2.56 -0.21 -9.41
N VAL A 218 -1.99 0.33 -10.49
CA VAL A 218 -1.18 1.56 -10.47
C VAL A 218 -1.94 2.67 -11.18
N ASP A 219 -2.25 3.75 -10.45
CA ASP A 219 -2.99 4.90 -10.97
C ASP A 219 -2.68 6.19 -10.19
N ASN A 220 -1.87 7.07 -10.79
CA ASN A 220 -1.51 8.36 -10.20
C ASN A 220 -2.71 9.31 -10.01
N LEU A 221 -3.86 9.04 -10.64
CA LEU A 221 -5.09 9.81 -10.51
C LEU A 221 -6.09 9.15 -9.55
N PHE A 222 -5.76 8.00 -8.95
CA PHE A 222 -6.70 7.20 -8.15
C PHE A 222 -7.48 8.05 -7.14
N ALA A 223 -6.77 8.85 -6.33
CA ALA A 223 -7.40 9.66 -5.29
C ALA A 223 -8.43 10.66 -5.85
N THR A 224 -8.19 11.26 -7.01
CA THR A 224 -9.15 12.18 -7.67
C THR A 224 -10.37 11.47 -8.28
N ARG A 225 -10.29 10.15 -8.49
CA ARG A 225 -11.40 9.34 -9.00
C ARG A 225 -12.36 8.89 -7.89
N VAL A 226 -11.87 8.80 -6.66
CA VAL A 226 -12.60 8.20 -5.52
C VAL A 226 -12.87 9.17 -4.37
N ASP A 227 -12.25 10.36 -4.38
CA ASP A 227 -12.39 11.36 -3.32
C ASP A 227 -12.43 12.78 -3.90
N ASN A 228 -13.21 13.66 -3.28
CA ASN A 228 -13.25 15.09 -3.60
C ASN A 228 -12.14 15.80 -2.83
N LEU A 229 -10.92 15.61 -3.30
CA LEU A 229 -9.75 16.25 -2.71
C LEU A 229 -9.81 17.76 -2.93
N THR A 230 -10.20 18.50 -1.88
CA THR A 230 -9.86 19.92 -1.80
C THR A 230 -8.36 19.97 -1.53
N LEU A 231 -7.57 20.39 -2.51
CA LEU A 231 -6.12 20.54 -2.35
C LEU A 231 -5.87 21.39 -1.10
N LEU A 232 -5.40 20.76 -0.03
CA LEU A 232 -4.90 21.48 1.13
C LEU A 232 -3.71 22.28 0.63
N HIS A 233 -3.82 23.61 0.69
CA HIS A 233 -2.72 24.48 0.33
C HIS A 233 -1.48 24.08 1.15
N PRO A 234 -0.32 23.86 0.50
CA PRO A 234 0.89 23.52 1.22
C PRO A 234 1.30 24.69 2.12
N PHE A 235 1.84 24.35 3.29
CA PHE A 235 2.60 25.28 4.13
C PHE A 235 4.01 25.46 3.55
#